data_AF-A0A075HL09-F1
#
_entry.id   AF-A0A075HL09-F1
#
_cell.length_a   1.000
_cell.length_b   1.000
_cell.length_c   1.000
_cell.angle_alpha   90.00
_cell.angle_beta   90.00
_cell.angle_gamma   90.00
#
_symmetry.space_group_name_H-M   'P 1'
#
loop_
_entity.id
_entity.type
_entity.pdbx_description
1 polymer ?
#
loop_
_entity_poly.entity_id
_entity_poly.type
_entity_poly.pdbx_seq_one_letter_code
_entity_poly.pdbx_strand_id
1 'polypeptide(L)'
;TRGSHLSDWSDDCIRSTTSPQSHVDADGDGCDDATEDDDLDNDGIESAYDNCEGDPSSDWISTLASDFDSDGCEDSIDPDDDGDGVLDEDDNCPTSISVESDYDRDGCDDETEDWDDDGDGVPDVSDSCPLGLINWDSSSGNDIDGDGCMDSLEDDHVSGKMLHTLRSNAFMVLAVGSLTVLMFAGMVLSAQRGRRRHEFADQTWAVDESMRSEAPARPPTAEKQVRDLSDLGYSPEVAQAIIDNENNARQRRN
;
A
#
# COMPACT_ATOMS: atom_id res chain seq x y z
N THR A 1 -26.87 -45.71 -70.54
CA THR A 1 -28.30 -45.86 -70.13
C THR A 1 -28.36 -46.44 -68.74
N ARG A 2 -29.09 -45.75 -67.84
CA ARG A 2 -29.12 -45.85 -66.36
C ARG A 2 -27.96 -45.07 -65.73
N GLY A 3 -28.13 -43.85 -65.22
CA GLY A 3 -29.34 -43.15 -64.78
C GLY A 3 -29.41 -43.19 -63.25
N SER A 4 -28.75 -42.23 -62.64
CA SER A 4 -28.97 -41.70 -61.29
C SER A 4 -28.94 -40.18 -61.52
N HIS A 5 -30.02 -39.41 -61.61
CA HIS A 5 -31.28 -39.40 -60.87
C HIS A 5 -31.10 -39.39 -59.35
N LEU A 6 -30.05 -38.70 -58.90
CA LEU A 6 -30.15 -37.87 -57.71
C LEU A 6 -29.79 -36.46 -58.17
N SER A 7 -30.65 -35.52 -57.80
CA SER A 7 -30.57 -34.11 -58.15
C SER A 7 -29.75 -33.38 -57.10
N ASP A 8 -28.61 -32.83 -57.47
CA ASP A 8 -28.14 -31.42 -57.43
C ASP A 8 -28.70 -30.44 -56.36
N TRP A 9 -29.31 -30.94 -55.29
CA TRP A 9 -29.74 -30.15 -54.12
C TRP A 9 -29.30 -30.80 -52.80
N SER A 10 -28.39 -31.79 -52.86
CA SER A 10 -28.01 -32.64 -51.74
C SER A 10 -26.56 -33.12 -51.87
N ASP A 11 -25.67 -32.29 -52.39
CA ASP A 11 -24.22 -32.50 -52.32
C ASP A 11 -23.68 -31.54 -51.24
N ASP A 12 -23.55 -32.06 -50.01
CA ASP A 12 -22.92 -31.47 -48.81
C ASP A 12 -21.83 -32.48 -48.34
N CYS A 13 -20.83 -32.75 -49.16
CA CYS A 13 -19.81 -33.76 -48.87
C CYS A 13 -18.44 -33.10 -48.89
N ILE A 14 -17.52 -33.35 -47.93
CA ILE A 14 -17.28 -34.56 -47.09
C ILE A 14 -17.49 -35.86 -47.88
N ARG A 15 -16.52 -36.19 -48.77
CA ARG A 15 -16.35 -37.41 -49.59
C ARG A 15 -17.14 -37.54 -50.90
N SER A 16 -16.53 -37.07 -52.00
CA SER A 16 -16.94 -37.40 -53.38
C SER A 16 -15.87 -38.15 -54.20
N THR A 17 -16.28 -38.74 -55.33
CA THR A 17 -15.36 -39.44 -56.25
C THR A 17 -14.92 -38.53 -57.39
N THR A 18 -13.68 -38.02 -57.29
CA THR A 18 -12.78 -37.46 -58.33
C THR A 18 -13.41 -36.98 -59.67
N SER A 19 -13.71 -35.67 -59.76
CA SER A 19 -14.01 -34.92 -61.00
C SER A 19 -12.75 -34.34 -61.68
N PRO A 20 -12.32 -34.71 -62.90
CA PRO A 20 -10.94 -34.57 -63.45
C PRO A 20 -10.35 -33.15 -63.72
N GLN A 21 -10.64 -32.14 -62.90
CA GLN A 21 -9.87 -30.90 -62.75
C GLN A 21 -8.91 -31.06 -61.54
N SER A 22 -7.95 -30.16 -61.33
CA SER A 22 -6.80 -30.40 -60.44
C SER A 22 -7.17 -30.72 -58.98
N HIS A 23 -7.25 -32.02 -58.65
CA HIS A 23 -7.49 -32.58 -57.31
C HIS A 23 -6.30 -32.38 -56.38
N VAL A 24 -6.26 -31.30 -55.63
CA VAL A 24 -5.54 -31.30 -54.35
C VAL A 24 -6.59 -31.67 -53.29
N ASP A 25 -6.25 -32.66 -52.48
CA ASP A 25 -7.09 -33.33 -51.48
C ASP A 25 -6.10 -33.67 -50.36
N ALA A 26 -5.77 -32.66 -49.56
CA ALA A 26 -4.61 -32.66 -48.66
C ALA A 26 -4.82 -33.57 -47.45
N ASP A 27 -6.05 -33.59 -46.93
CA ASP A 27 -6.54 -34.37 -45.79
C ASP A 27 -7.09 -35.76 -46.21
N GLY A 28 -7.38 -35.97 -47.49
CA GLY A 28 -7.93 -37.24 -47.98
C GLY A 28 -9.41 -37.41 -47.63
N ASP A 29 -10.13 -36.32 -47.41
CA ASP A 29 -11.57 -36.29 -47.25
C ASP A 29 -12.29 -36.42 -48.61
N GLY A 30 -11.58 -36.38 -49.74
CA GLY A 30 -12.16 -36.60 -51.06
C GLY A 30 -13.00 -35.44 -51.58
N CYS A 31 -12.78 -34.24 -51.06
CA CYS A 31 -13.15 -32.95 -51.62
C CYS A 31 -11.94 -32.32 -52.32
N ASP A 32 -12.18 -31.31 -53.14
CA ASP A 32 -11.12 -30.52 -53.77
C ASP A 32 -10.85 -29.29 -52.91
N ASP A 33 -9.64 -29.20 -52.34
CA ASP A 33 -9.17 -28.12 -51.44
C ASP A 33 -9.52 -26.70 -51.95
N ALA A 34 -9.57 -26.51 -53.28
CA ALA A 34 -9.70 -25.19 -53.88
C ALA A 34 -11.14 -24.80 -54.24
N THR A 35 -12.07 -25.76 -54.31
CA THR A 35 -13.39 -25.51 -54.91
C THR A 35 -14.57 -26.18 -54.22
N GLU A 36 -14.33 -27.20 -53.40
CA GLU A 36 -15.39 -28.01 -52.78
C GLU A 36 -15.20 -28.19 -51.27
N ASP A 37 -14.00 -27.91 -50.76
CA ASP A 37 -13.65 -28.03 -49.35
C ASP A 37 -13.64 -26.65 -48.66
N ASP A 38 -14.31 -26.56 -47.52
CA ASP A 38 -14.43 -25.37 -46.68
C ASP A 38 -13.85 -25.63 -45.26
N ASP A 39 -13.18 -26.76 -45.04
CA ASP A 39 -12.52 -27.20 -43.78
C ASP A 39 -11.37 -28.16 -44.13
N LEU A 40 -10.20 -27.60 -44.50
CA LEU A 40 -9.09 -28.27 -45.18
C LEU A 40 -8.32 -29.24 -44.29
N ASP A 41 -8.43 -29.12 -42.97
CA ASP A 41 -7.80 -30.03 -42.02
C ASP A 41 -8.79 -30.88 -41.22
N ASN A 42 -10.08 -30.71 -41.49
CA ASN A 42 -11.21 -31.46 -40.92
C ASN A 42 -11.27 -31.40 -39.39
N ASP A 43 -10.80 -30.32 -38.78
CA ASP A 43 -10.85 -30.15 -37.34
C ASP A 43 -12.27 -29.77 -36.84
N GLY A 44 -13.17 -29.40 -37.75
CA GLY A 44 -14.56 -29.02 -37.49
C GLY A 44 -14.83 -27.51 -37.44
N ILE A 45 -13.83 -26.66 -37.69
CA ILE A 45 -13.93 -25.22 -37.89
C ILE A 45 -13.80 -24.92 -39.40
N GLU A 46 -14.65 -24.03 -39.94
CA GLU A 46 -14.54 -23.70 -41.37
C GLU A 46 -13.28 -22.85 -41.62
N SER A 47 -12.63 -23.04 -42.76
CA SER A 47 -11.41 -22.33 -43.19
C SER A 47 -11.47 -20.80 -43.10
N ALA A 48 -12.67 -20.23 -43.12
CA ALA A 48 -12.90 -18.79 -43.00
C ALA A 48 -12.77 -18.27 -41.56
N TYR A 49 -12.83 -19.16 -40.58
CA TYR A 49 -12.78 -18.92 -39.14
C TYR A 49 -11.61 -19.65 -38.47
N ASP A 50 -10.88 -20.47 -39.20
CA ASP A 50 -9.72 -21.22 -38.74
C ASP A 50 -8.41 -20.40 -38.88
N ASN A 51 -7.74 -20.13 -37.76
CA ASN A 51 -6.44 -19.45 -37.69
C ASN A 51 -5.24 -20.40 -37.83
N CYS A 52 -5.48 -21.71 -37.72
CA CYS A 52 -4.51 -22.79 -37.66
C CYS A 52 -4.60 -23.86 -38.76
N GLU A 53 -5.29 -23.56 -39.87
CA GLU A 53 -5.46 -24.45 -41.04
C GLU A 53 -4.17 -24.88 -41.79
N GLY A 54 -3.00 -24.58 -41.22
CA GLY A 54 -1.70 -24.89 -41.81
C GLY A 54 -1.34 -26.38 -41.82
N ASP A 55 -2.05 -27.24 -41.09
CA ASP A 55 -1.79 -28.69 -41.05
C ASP A 55 -3.00 -29.53 -41.49
N PRO A 56 -3.29 -29.57 -42.81
CA PRO A 56 -4.33 -30.42 -43.41
C PRO A 56 -4.11 -31.92 -43.25
N SER A 57 -3.06 -32.35 -42.53
CA SER A 57 -2.84 -33.76 -42.20
C SER A 57 -3.07 -34.10 -40.73
N SER A 58 -3.56 -33.13 -39.96
CA SER A 58 -3.93 -33.31 -38.57
C SER A 58 -5.09 -34.30 -38.43
N ASP A 59 -5.06 -35.12 -37.39
CA ASP A 59 -6.20 -35.96 -36.98
C ASP A 59 -6.93 -35.34 -35.76
N TRP A 60 -6.53 -34.12 -35.37
CA TRP A 60 -7.12 -33.39 -34.26
C TRP A 60 -8.47 -32.80 -34.64
N ILE A 61 -9.34 -32.58 -33.65
CA ILE A 61 -10.69 -32.04 -33.84
C ILE A 61 -10.88 -30.99 -32.75
N SER A 62 -11.31 -29.80 -33.15
CA SER A 62 -11.65 -28.70 -32.25
C SER A 62 -12.73 -29.14 -31.25
N THR A 63 -12.48 -28.84 -29.97
CA THR A 63 -13.44 -29.02 -28.90
C THR A 63 -13.26 -27.92 -27.87
N LEU A 64 -14.35 -27.52 -27.20
CA LEU A 64 -14.35 -26.56 -26.07
C LEU A 64 -13.43 -26.90 -24.87
N ALA A 65 -12.66 -27.98 -24.93
CA ALA A 65 -11.71 -28.40 -23.91
C ALA A 65 -10.26 -28.43 -24.41
N SER A 66 -10.02 -28.13 -25.68
CA SER A 66 -8.69 -28.15 -26.33
C SER A 66 -8.53 -27.05 -27.39
N ASP A 67 -9.55 -26.21 -27.53
CA ASP A 67 -9.69 -25.05 -28.42
C ASP A 67 -10.73 -24.15 -27.72
N PHE A 68 -10.25 -23.25 -26.87
CA PHE A 68 -11.09 -22.52 -25.92
C PHE A 68 -11.86 -21.37 -26.58
N ASP A 69 -11.24 -20.66 -27.53
CA ASP A 69 -11.87 -19.58 -28.29
C ASP A 69 -12.60 -20.04 -29.57
N SER A 70 -12.40 -21.30 -29.97
CA SER A 70 -12.98 -21.94 -31.16
C SER A 70 -12.50 -21.34 -32.48
N ASP A 71 -11.22 -20.99 -32.55
CA ASP A 71 -10.57 -20.44 -33.74
C ASP A 71 -9.84 -21.49 -34.61
N GLY A 72 -9.94 -22.79 -34.29
CA GLY A 72 -9.30 -23.88 -35.05
C GLY A 72 -7.85 -24.18 -34.61
N CYS A 73 -7.33 -23.47 -33.61
CA CYS A 73 -6.04 -23.78 -33.01
C CYS A 73 -6.19 -24.71 -31.80
N GLU A 74 -5.29 -25.70 -31.69
CA GLU A 74 -5.19 -26.49 -30.45
C GLU A 74 -4.49 -25.63 -29.38
N ASP A 75 -5.09 -25.48 -28.19
CA ASP A 75 -4.56 -24.68 -27.05
C ASP A 75 -3.06 -24.95 -26.74
N SER A 76 -2.56 -26.15 -27.11
CA SER A 76 -1.14 -26.49 -26.85
C SER A 76 -0.14 -25.83 -27.79
N ILE A 77 -0.62 -25.27 -28.92
CA ILE A 77 0.15 -24.61 -29.97
C ILE A 77 -0.38 -23.22 -30.30
N ASP A 78 -1.60 -22.90 -29.88
CA ASP A 78 -2.14 -21.55 -29.88
C ASP A 78 -1.33 -20.64 -28.95
N PRO A 79 -0.99 -19.40 -29.37
CA PRO A 79 -0.42 -18.41 -28.48
C PRO A 79 -1.44 -17.54 -27.70
N ASP A 80 -2.74 -17.65 -27.96
CA ASP A 80 -3.83 -16.85 -27.38
C ASP A 80 -5.09 -17.72 -27.24
N ASP A 81 -5.10 -18.60 -26.21
CA ASP A 81 -6.08 -19.68 -26.04
C ASP A 81 -7.55 -19.19 -25.97
N ASP A 82 -7.81 -17.97 -25.50
CA ASP A 82 -9.16 -17.44 -25.33
C ASP A 82 -9.56 -16.30 -26.28
N GLY A 83 -8.64 -15.86 -27.13
CA GLY A 83 -8.88 -14.91 -28.21
C GLY A 83 -9.22 -13.49 -27.74
N ASP A 84 -8.85 -13.12 -26.51
CA ASP A 84 -9.09 -11.78 -25.98
C ASP A 84 -8.07 -10.73 -26.50
N GLY A 85 -6.96 -11.20 -27.07
CA GLY A 85 -5.88 -10.42 -27.67
C GLY A 85 -4.66 -10.18 -26.77
N VAL A 86 -4.64 -10.76 -25.57
CA VAL A 86 -3.48 -10.92 -24.69
C VAL A 86 -2.90 -12.33 -24.94
N LEU A 87 -1.58 -12.43 -25.07
CA LEU A 87 -0.96 -13.75 -25.31
C LEU A 87 -0.85 -14.54 -24.01
N ASP A 88 -0.97 -15.86 -24.04
CA ASP A 88 -0.91 -16.72 -22.84
C ASP A 88 0.36 -16.52 -21.98
N GLU A 89 1.44 -16.02 -22.59
CA GLU A 89 2.69 -15.74 -21.86
C GLU A 89 2.64 -14.48 -21.00
N ASP A 90 1.74 -13.55 -21.35
CA ASP A 90 1.49 -12.28 -20.68
C ASP A 90 0.10 -12.23 -20.01
N ASP A 91 -0.72 -13.28 -20.18
CA ASP A 91 -2.08 -13.41 -19.66
C ASP A 91 -2.13 -14.19 -18.33
N ASN A 92 -2.77 -13.61 -17.30
CA ASN A 92 -3.00 -14.26 -16.01
C ASN A 92 -4.27 -15.13 -15.99
N CYS A 93 -5.16 -14.95 -16.96
CA CYS A 93 -6.42 -15.65 -17.18
C CYS A 93 -6.57 -16.19 -18.62
N PRO A 94 -5.65 -17.07 -19.10
CA PRO A 94 -5.56 -17.53 -20.50
C PRO A 94 -6.72 -18.42 -20.98
N THR A 95 -7.82 -18.49 -20.23
CA THR A 95 -9.01 -19.25 -20.61
C THR A 95 -10.27 -18.44 -20.27
N SER A 96 -10.24 -17.12 -20.43
CA SER A 96 -11.35 -16.22 -20.15
C SER A 96 -11.62 -15.22 -21.27
N ILE A 97 -12.41 -15.68 -22.24
CA ILE A 97 -12.85 -14.89 -23.40
C ILE A 97 -13.65 -13.60 -23.09
N SER A 98 -14.04 -13.34 -21.84
CA SER A 98 -15.02 -12.31 -21.48
C SER A 98 -14.49 -11.33 -20.45
N VAL A 99 -13.75 -10.36 -20.93
CA VAL A 99 -13.23 -9.24 -20.13
C VAL A 99 -14.15 -8.01 -20.27
N GLU A 100 -14.92 -7.67 -19.22
CA GLU A 100 -15.75 -6.45 -19.21
C GLU A 100 -15.02 -5.26 -18.59
N SER A 101 -14.14 -5.52 -17.62
CA SER A 101 -13.25 -4.57 -16.98
C SER A 101 -11.92 -5.24 -16.71
N ASP A 102 -10.84 -4.59 -17.13
CA ASP A 102 -9.46 -5.05 -17.02
C ASP A 102 -8.59 -3.80 -16.92
N TYR A 103 -8.23 -3.45 -15.69
CA TYR A 103 -7.61 -2.16 -15.39
C TYR A 103 -6.10 -2.17 -15.66
N ASP A 104 -5.40 -3.26 -15.36
CA ASP A 104 -3.95 -3.39 -15.53
C ASP A 104 -3.51 -4.06 -16.85
N ARG A 105 -4.44 -4.71 -17.56
CA ARG A 105 -4.27 -5.35 -18.87
C ARG A 105 -3.55 -6.67 -18.85
N ASP A 106 -3.89 -7.51 -17.88
CA ASP A 106 -3.36 -8.85 -17.72
C ASP A 106 -4.26 -9.96 -18.29
N GLY A 107 -5.39 -9.61 -18.94
CA GLY A 107 -6.33 -10.57 -19.54
C GLY A 107 -7.42 -11.07 -18.57
N CYS A 108 -7.39 -10.67 -17.30
CA CYS A 108 -8.39 -11.06 -16.32
C CYS A 108 -9.52 -10.02 -16.16
N ASP A 109 -10.75 -10.48 -15.89
CA ASP A 109 -11.85 -9.58 -15.53
C ASP A 109 -11.76 -9.15 -14.05
N ASP A 110 -11.60 -7.83 -13.81
CA ASP A 110 -11.50 -7.18 -12.48
C ASP A 110 -12.60 -7.66 -11.50
N GLU A 111 -13.82 -7.90 -11.98
CA GLU A 111 -14.96 -8.19 -11.10
C GLU A 111 -15.08 -9.67 -10.71
N THR A 112 -14.46 -10.58 -11.46
CA THR A 112 -14.73 -12.01 -11.32
C THR A 112 -13.52 -12.92 -11.23
N GLU A 113 -12.38 -12.52 -11.78
CA GLU A 113 -11.23 -13.39 -11.99
C GLU A 113 -9.93 -12.79 -11.44
N ASP A 114 -9.75 -11.49 -11.62
CA ASP A 114 -8.66 -10.75 -11.00
C ASP A 114 -8.96 -10.45 -9.51
N TRP A 115 -7.91 -10.40 -8.70
CA TRP A 115 -7.97 -10.04 -7.29
C TRP A 115 -6.95 -8.94 -6.93
N ASP A 116 -6.29 -8.36 -7.93
CA ASP A 116 -5.24 -7.35 -7.86
C ASP A 116 -5.37 -6.43 -9.09
N ASP A 117 -6.47 -5.66 -9.17
CA ASP A 117 -6.93 -4.95 -10.38
C ASP A 117 -5.89 -3.99 -10.99
N ASP A 118 -4.90 -3.52 -10.21
CA ASP A 118 -3.82 -2.66 -10.71
C ASP A 118 -2.45 -3.37 -10.85
N GLY A 119 -2.36 -4.65 -10.50
CA GLY A 119 -1.18 -5.49 -10.70
C GLY A 119 0.04 -5.01 -9.90
N ASP A 120 -0.16 -4.42 -8.71
CA ASP A 120 0.93 -3.93 -7.86
C ASP A 120 1.50 -4.99 -6.88
N GLY A 121 0.83 -6.14 -6.81
CA GLY A 121 1.14 -7.27 -5.95
C GLY A 121 0.42 -7.24 -4.58
N VAL A 122 -0.47 -6.29 -4.34
CA VAL A 122 -1.32 -6.16 -3.16
C VAL A 122 -2.78 -6.39 -3.54
N PRO A 123 -3.39 -7.52 -3.10
CA PRO A 123 -4.76 -7.82 -3.49
C PRO A 123 -5.78 -6.74 -3.07
N ASP A 124 -6.81 -6.49 -3.88
CA ASP A 124 -7.78 -5.37 -3.71
C ASP A 124 -8.40 -5.31 -2.31
N VAL A 125 -8.60 -6.48 -1.70
CA VAL A 125 -9.19 -6.61 -0.36
C VAL A 125 -8.31 -6.02 0.75
N SER A 126 -7.01 -5.88 0.47
CA SER A 126 -5.98 -5.33 1.36
C SER A 126 -5.41 -4.02 0.84
N ASP A 127 -5.72 -3.65 -0.40
CA ASP A 127 -5.31 -2.41 -1.01
C ASP A 127 -6.29 -1.25 -0.69
N SER A 128 -5.73 -0.10 -0.35
CA SER A 128 -6.46 1.15 -0.15
C SER A 128 -6.64 1.95 -1.45
N CYS A 129 -5.91 1.58 -2.49
CA CYS A 129 -5.93 2.12 -3.85
C CYS A 129 -6.12 1.05 -4.95
N PRO A 130 -7.16 0.18 -4.93
CA PRO A 130 -7.28 -0.95 -5.87
C PRO A 130 -7.23 -0.61 -7.37
N LEU A 131 -7.55 0.65 -7.73
CA LEU A 131 -7.43 1.14 -9.11
C LEU A 131 -6.38 2.26 -9.17
N GLY A 132 -5.20 1.96 -8.62
CA GLY A 132 -4.11 2.88 -8.40
C GLY A 132 -3.21 2.98 -9.61
N LEU A 133 -1.91 3.13 -9.34
CA LEU A 133 -0.89 3.08 -10.37
C LEU A 133 -0.75 1.64 -10.82
N ILE A 134 -0.85 1.40 -12.12
CA ILE A 134 -0.75 0.04 -12.65
C ILE A 134 0.70 -0.50 -12.63
N ASN A 135 0.85 -1.81 -12.45
CA ASN A 135 2.03 -2.62 -12.75
C ASN A 135 3.33 -2.13 -12.06
N TRP A 136 3.31 -1.96 -10.73
CA TRP A 136 4.50 -1.64 -9.94
C TRP A 136 4.61 -2.50 -8.70
N ASP A 137 5.81 -2.98 -8.36
CA ASP A 137 5.93 -3.82 -7.16
C ASP A 137 5.77 -3.02 -5.85
N SER A 138 4.74 -3.32 -5.06
CA SER A 138 4.62 -2.84 -3.68
C SER A 138 5.76 -3.36 -2.80
N SER A 139 6.46 -2.43 -2.14
CA SER A 139 7.60 -2.75 -1.29
C SER A 139 7.80 -1.72 -0.19
N SER A 140 8.50 -2.11 0.88
CA SER A 140 8.83 -1.21 2.00
C SER A 140 9.64 0.08 1.64
N GLY A 141 10.04 0.24 0.37
CA GLY A 141 10.74 1.43 -0.13
C GLY A 141 9.86 2.44 -0.87
N ASN A 142 8.72 2.02 -1.42
CA ASN A 142 7.78 2.81 -2.22
C ASN A 142 6.33 2.78 -1.66
N ASP A 143 6.03 1.81 -0.80
CA ASP A 143 4.82 1.71 0.03
C ASP A 143 5.27 1.43 1.47
N ILE A 144 5.29 2.48 2.30
CA ILE A 144 5.82 2.37 3.67
C ILE A 144 4.82 1.70 4.61
N ASP A 145 3.53 1.82 4.31
CA ASP A 145 2.39 1.36 5.09
C ASP A 145 2.08 -0.11 4.80
N GLY A 146 2.40 -0.55 3.58
CA GLY A 146 1.95 -1.82 3.03
C GLY A 146 0.46 -1.78 2.71
N ASP A 147 -0.07 -0.64 2.27
CA ASP A 147 -1.49 -0.46 1.99
C ASP A 147 -1.84 -0.43 0.49
N GLY A 148 -0.88 -0.74 -0.40
CA GLY A 148 -1.07 -0.81 -1.85
C GLY A 148 -1.18 0.56 -2.54
N CYS A 149 -1.03 1.65 -1.79
CA CYS A 149 -0.96 2.97 -2.38
C CYS A 149 0.51 3.44 -2.50
N MET A 150 0.95 3.86 -3.69
CA MET A 150 2.31 4.38 -3.82
C MET A 150 2.49 5.71 -3.05
N ASP A 151 3.33 5.70 -2.00
CA ASP A 151 3.69 6.84 -1.13
C ASP A 151 3.99 8.15 -1.88
N SER A 152 4.58 8.03 -3.07
CA SER A 152 5.13 9.18 -3.79
C SER A 152 4.13 9.89 -4.70
N LEU A 153 3.03 9.22 -5.06
CA LEU A 153 2.08 9.69 -6.06
C LEU A 153 0.64 9.67 -5.55
N GLU A 154 0.25 8.63 -4.81
CA GLU A 154 -1.15 8.30 -4.56
C GLU A 154 -1.51 8.38 -3.08
N ASP A 155 -0.55 8.05 -2.20
CA ASP A 155 -0.81 8.08 -0.77
C ASP A 155 -0.55 9.45 -0.12
N ASP A 156 -1.59 10.02 0.49
CA ASP A 156 -1.50 11.23 1.32
C ASP A 156 -1.34 10.93 2.83
N HIS A 157 -1.46 9.65 3.19
CA HIS A 157 -1.75 9.14 4.53
C HIS A 157 -0.72 8.19 5.13
N VAL A 158 0.54 8.22 4.71
CA VAL A 158 1.64 7.51 5.38
C VAL A 158 1.55 7.62 6.91
N SER A 159 1.14 6.53 7.57
CA SER A 159 0.96 6.44 9.02
C SER A 159 2.31 6.30 9.71
N GLY A 160 3.17 7.29 9.51
CA GLY A 160 4.59 7.16 9.82
C GLY A 160 5.44 8.35 9.44
N LYS A 161 4.85 9.53 9.12
CA LYS A 161 5.61 10.75 8.72
C LYS A 161 6.80 11.05 9.63
N MET A 162 6.70 10.71 10.93
CA MET A 162 7.81 10.81 11.88
C MET A 162 8.92 9.76 11.66
N LEU A 163 8.60 8.49 11.37
CA LEU A 163 9.56 7.43 11.13
C LEU A 163 10.29 7.57 9.78
N HIS A 164 9.58 7.99 8.72
CA HIS A 164 10.21 8.29 7.42
C HIS A 164 11.19 9.49 7.54
N THR A 165 10.79 10.54 8.28
CA THR A 165 11.71 11.66 8.57
C THR A 165 12.93 11.20 9.38
N LEU A 166 12.78 10.24 10.30
CA LEU A 166 13.89 9.69 11.10
C LEU A 166 14.83 8.76 10.31
N ARG A 167 14.35 8.13 9.23
CA ARG A 167 15.18 7.35 8.28
C ARG A 167 15.85 8.23 7.22
N SER A 168 15.40 9.47 7.04
CA SER A 168 16.05 10.41 6.13
C SER A 168 17.49 10.71 6.58
N ASN A 169 18.43 10.48 5.66
CA ASN A 169 19.85 10.84 5.84
C ASN A 169 20.01 12.32 6.23
N ALA A 170 19.11 13.21 5.77
CA ALA A 170 19.14 14.62 6.10
C ALA A 170 18.88 14.86 7.61
N PHE A 171 17.90 14.17 8.19
CA PHE A 171 17.59 14.31 9.61
C PHE A 171 18.70 13.71 10.48
N MET A 172 19.24 12.55 10.11
CA MET A 172 20.36 11.92 10.83
C MET A 172 21.61 12.82 10.85
N VAL A 173 21.95 13.47 9.73
CA VAL A 173 23.07 14.43 9.66
C VAL A 173 22.80 15.67 10.53
N LEU A 174 21.58 16.20 10.53
CA LEU A 174 21.20 17.34 11.38
C LEU A 174 21.20 16.97 12.87
N ALA A 175 20.68 15.79 13.22
CA ALA A 175 20.64 15.31 14.60
C ALA A 175 22.06 15.06 15.13
N VAL A 176 22.90 14.32 14.41
CA VAL A 176 24.30 14.06 14.78
C VAL A 176 25.13 15.37 14.75
N GLY A 177 24.88 16.24 13.77
CA GLY A 177 25.50 17.56 13.68
C GLY A 177 25.16 18.45 14.88
N SER A 178 23.88 18.48 15.29
CA SER A 178 23.44 19.25 16.46
C SER A 178 24.04 18.69 17.76
N LEU A 179 24.06 17.36 17.91
CA LEU A 179 24.59 16.69 19.10
C LEU A 179 26.10 16.90 19.23
N THR A 180 26.83 16.84 18.12
CA THR A 180 28.28 17.10 18.10
C THR A 180 28.59 18.55 18.44
N VAL A 181 27.87 19.52 17.85
CA VAL A 181 28.02 20.94 18.20
C VAL A 181 27.75 21.20 19.68
N LEU A 182 26.68 20.61 20.23
CA LEU A 182 26.36 20.70 21.66
C LEU A 182 27.44 20.05 22.54
N MET A 183 28.00 18.92 22.13
CA MET A 183 29.07 18.24 22.85
C MET A 183 30.35 19.08 22.84
N PHE A 184 30.73 19.66 21.70
CA PHE A 184 31.88 20.57 21.58
C PHE A 184 31.67 21.85 22.37
N ALA A 185 30.48 22.46 22.32
CA ALA A 185 30.14 23.61 23.14
C ALA A 185 30.23 23.29 24.64
N GLY A 186 29.73 22.11 25.05
CA GLY A 186 29.86 21.60 26.42
C GLY A 186 31.32 21.41 26.85
N MET A 187 32.16 20.82 25.99
CA MET A 187 33.59 20.67 26.26
C MET A 187 34.30 22.02 26.38
N VAL A 188 34.01 22.98 25.50
CA VAL A 188 34.58 24.35 25.55
C VAL A 188 34.17 25.06 26.84
N LEU A 189 32.89 24.99 27.22
CA LEU A 189 32.41 25.58 28.47
C LEU A 189 33.05 24.90 29.70
N SER A 190 33.26 23.58 29.67
CA SER A 190 33.93 22.86 30.75
C SER A 190 35.42 23.26 30.87
N ALA A 191 36.12 23.44 29.75
CA ALA A 191 37.51 23.85 29.71
C ALA A 191 37.70 25.32 30.13
N GLN A 192 36.74 26.19 29.81
CA GLN A 192 36.72 27.58 30.29
C GLN A 192 36.48 27.65 31.81
N ARG A 193 35.63 26.77 32.35
CA ARG A 193 35.39 26.67 33.80
C ARG A 193 36.62 26.17 34.57
N GLY A 194 37.47 25.36 33.93
CA GLY A 194 38.78 24.96 34.47
C GLY A 194 39.83 26.09 34.48
N ARG A 195 39.69 27.12 33.64
CA ARG A 195 40.62 28.27 33.58
C ARG A 195 40.19 29.50 34.40
N ARG A 196 38.91 29.62 34.77
CA ARG A 196 38.40 30.70 35.63
C ARG A 196 38.11 30.21 37.05
N ARG A 197 39.12 29.64 37.70
CA ARG A 197 39.16 29.55 39.17
C ARG A 197 40.14 30.60 39.70
N HIS A 198 39.93 31.85 39.33
CA HIS A 198 40.35 32.94 40.22
C HIS A 198 39.24 33.07 41.25
N GLU A 199 39.58 32.74 42.48
CA GLU A 199 38.75 32.82 43.67
C GLU A 199 38.29 34.27 43.87
N PHE A 200 37.16 34.61 43.25
CA PHE A 200 36.41 35.81 43.61
C PHE A 200 35.48 35.39 44.74
N ALA A 201 35.98 35.52 45.96
CA ALA A 201 35.17 35.42 47.16
C ALA A 201 34.16 36.59 47.12
N ASP A 202 32.97 36.31 46.60
CA ASP A 202 31.84 37.21 46.77
C ASP A 202 31.52 37.29 48.27
N GLN A 203 31.60 38.49 48.82
CA GLN A 203 31.31 38.77 50.22
C GLN A 203 29.80 38.76 50.52
N THR A 204 28.95 38.26 49.62
CA THR A 204 27.51 38.04 49.87
C THR A 204 27.24 37.29 51.17
N TRP A 205 28.09 36.34 51.56
CA TRP A 205 27.93 35.63 52.84
C TRP A 205 28.13 36.56 54.06
N ALA A 206 29.09 37.50 53.99
CA ALA A 206 29.37 38.42 55.09
C ALA A 206 28.27 39.48 55.26
N VAL A 207 27.60 39.84 54.15
CA VAL A 207 26.44 40.76 54.17
C VAL A 207 25.19 40.05 54.68
N ASP A 208 24.91 38.81 54.25
CA ASP A 208 23.77 38.01 54.73
C ASP A 208 23.90 37.71 56.24
N GLU A 209 25.11 37.45 56.72
CA GLU A 209 25.38 37.25 58.16
C GLU A 209 25.20 38.56 58.96
N SER A 210 25.57 39.71 58.40
CA SER A 210 25.37 41.02 59.04
C SER A 210 23.91 41.47 59.09
N MET A 211 23.05 40.95 58.21
CA MET A 211 21.60 41.20 58.26
C MET A 211 20.87 40.23 59.20
N ARG A 212 21.51 39.13 59.61
CA ARG A 212 20.95 38.15 60.55
C ARG A 212 21.15 38.49 62.03
N SER A 213 21.77 39.63 62.36
CA SER A 213 22.01 40.01 63.76
C SER A 213 20.87 40.79 64.44
N GLU A 214 19.64 40.79 63.89
CA GLU A 214 18.48 41.25 64.66
C GLU A 214 17.91 40.06 65.45
N ALA A 215 18.09 40.11 66.77
CA ALA A 215 17.64 39.12 67.74
C ALA A 215 16.17 38.68 67.54
N PRO A 216 15.78 37.44 67.93
CA PRO A 216 14.39 37.01 67.82
C PRO A 216 13.48 37.94 68.62
N ALA A 217 12.58 38.61 67.92
CA ALA A 217 11.52 39.41 68.54
C ALA A 217 10.75 38.52 69.52
N ARG A 218 10.58 39.01 70.75
CA ARG A 218 9.72 38.37 71.76
C ARG A 218 8.35 38.07 71.13
N PRO A 219 7.71 36.93 71.45
CA PRO A 219 6.39 36.62 70.92
C PRO A 219 5.44 37.79 71.23
N PRO A 220 4.68 38.28 70.23
CA PRO A 220 3.79 39.41 70.43
C PRO A 220 2.77 39.07 71.51
N THR A 221 2.52 40.01 72.42
CA THR A 221 1.47 39.85 73.43
C THR A 221 0.12 39.65 72.74
N ALA A 222 -0.76 38.84 73.32
CA ALA A 222 -2.06 38.51 72.72
C ALA A 222 -2.86 39.77 72.31
N GLU A 223 -2.72 40.85 73.08
CA GLU A 223 -3.32 42.16 72.81
C GLU A 223 -2.86 42.80 71.49
N LYS A 224 -1.59 42.61 71.12
CA LYS A 224 -1.05 43.13 69.86
C LYS A 224 -1.62 42.33 68.68
N GLN A 225 -1.73 41.01 68.83
CA GLN A 225 -2.28 40.13 67.80
C GLN A 225 -3.77 40.41 67.55
N VAL A 226 -4.55 40.70 68.59
CA VAL A 226 -5.96 41.10 68.46
C VAL A 226 -6.08 42.42 67.69
N ARG A 227 -5.20 43.38 67.97
CA ARG A 227 -5.18 44.68 67.28
C ARG A 227 -4.84 44.53 65.79
N ASP A 228 -3.83 43.73 65.47
CA ASP A 228 -3.40 43.49 64.09
C ASP A 228 -4.50 42.78 63.27
N LEU A 229 -5.26 41.86 63.88
CA LEU A 229 -6.43 41.23 63.24
C LEU A 229 -7.60 42.21 63.07
N SER A 230 -7.79 43.12 64.03
CA SER A 230 -8.81 44.16 63.92
C SER A 230 -8.50 45.16 62.80
N ASP A 231 -7.21 45.49 62.61
CA ASP A 231 -6.75 46.35 61.51
C ASP A 231 -6.93 45.70 60.13
N LEU A 232 -7.02 44.36 60.07
CA LEU A 232 -7.36 43.59 58.86
C LEU A 232 -8.89 43.48 58.62
N GLY A 233 -9.70 44.09 59.48
CA GLY A 233 -11.16 44.19 59.31
C GLY A 233 -11.98 43.14 60.06
N TYR A 234 -11.36 42.33 60.93
CA TYR A 234 -12.10 41.45 61.84
C TYR A 234 -12.68 42.26 63.02
N SER A 235 -13.87 41.90 63.50
CA SER A 235 -14.37 42.53 64.73
C SER A 235 -13.49 42.13 65.92
N PRO A 236 -13.35 42.99 66.94
CA PRO A 236 -12.50 42.70 68.10
C PRO A 236 -12.88 41.38 68.80
N GLU A 237 -14.16 41.02 68.85
CA GLU A 237 -14.58 39.74 69.46
C GLU A 237 -14.14 38.53 68.63
N VAL A 238 -14.17 38.65 67.29
CA VAL A 238 -13.75 37.57 66.38
C VAL A 238 -12.23 37.40 66.42
N ALA A 239 -11.48 38.51 66.42
CA ALA A 239 -10.03 38.49 66.54
C ALA A 239 -9.55 37.82 67.84
N GLN A 240 -10.22 38.12 68.96
CA GLN A 240 -9.97 37.49 70.25
C GLN A 240 -10.22 35.97 70.21
N ALA A 241 -11.36 35.55 69.65
CA ALA A 241 -11.73 34.13 69.57
C ALA A 241 -10.77 33.30 68.71
N ILE A 242 -10.23 33.89 67.64
CA ILE A 242 -9.24 33.24 66.77
C ILE A 242 -7.96 32.95 67.56
N ILE A 243 -7.46 33.95 68.29
CA ILE A 243 -6.22 33.83 69.08
C ILE A 243 -6.40 32.85 70.23
N ASP A 244 -7.53 32.88 70.93
CA ASP A 244 -7.82 31.95 72.02
C ASP A 244 -7.93 30.50 71.53
N ASN A 245 -8.54 30.27 70.37
CA ASN A 245 -8.60 28.95 69.75
C ASN A 245 -7.21 28.46 69.33
N GLU A 246 -6.38 29.33 68.77
CA GLU A 246 -5.01 28.98 68.37
C GLU A 246 -4.14 28.66 69.60
N ASN A 247 -4.27 29.42 70.69
CA ASN A 247 -3.58 29.16 71.94
C ASN A 247 -4.03 27.85 72.59
N ASN A 248 -5.33 27.56 72.60
CA ASN A 248 -5.85 26.26 73.06
C ASN A 248 -5.35 25.10 72.19
N ALA A 249 -5.28 25.29 70.87
CA ALA A 249 -4.73 24.28 69.96
C ALA A 249 -3.24 24.03 70.20
N ARG A 250 -2.47 25.08 70.51
CA ARG A 250 -1.05 24.95 70.89
C ARG A 250 -0.88 24.24 72.23
N GLN A 251 -1.73 24.53 73.22
CA GLN A 251 -1.71 23.82 74.52
C GLN A 251 -2.09 22.34 74.42
N ARG A 252 -2.93 21.96 73.46
CA ARG A 252 -3.27 20.55 73.19
C ARG A 252 -2.16 19.79 72.45
N ARG A 253 -1.20 20.50 71.86
CA ARG A 253 -0.10 19.94 71.05
C ARG A 253 1.19 19.72 71.86
N ASN A 254 1.25 20.22 73.08
CA ASN A 254 2.33 20.05 74.07
C ASN A 254 1.83 19.22 75.26
#